data_AF-A0A2M8KWZ4-F1
#
_entry.id   AF-A0A2M8KWZ4-F1
#
_cell.length_a   1.000
_cell.length_b   1.000
_cell.length_c   1.000
_cell.angle_alpha   90.00
_cell.angle_beta   90.00
_cell.angle_gamma   90.00
#
_symmetry.space_group_name_H-M   'P 1'
#
loop_
_entity.id
_entity.type
_entity.pdbx_description
1 polymer ?
#
loop_
_entity_poly.entity_id
_entity_poly.type
_entity_poly.pdbx_seq_one_letter_code
_entity_poly.pdbx_strand_id
1 'polypeptide(L)'
;MKLRIYSLKNVLYQGDAVSLNCSTVSGDITVLDNHRPLISVLTGSTMSIKNTDGTDNYIPIRSGFLEVKGTNEVRVLVEEDPKPEH
;
A
#
# COMPACT_ATOMS: atom_id res chain seq x y z
N MET A 1 11.53 -4.46 -0.90
CA MET A 1 11.33 -3.03 -0.57
C MET A 1 10.81 -2.88 0.86
N LYS A 2 11.17 -1.79 1.56
CA LYS A 2 10.61 -1.51 2.90
C LYS A 2 9.23 -0.87 2.75
N LEU A 3 8.18 -1.55 3.19
CA LEU A 3 6.80 -1.09 3.06
C LEU A 3 6.21 -0.70 4.42
N ARG A 4 5.57 0.46 4.46
CA ARG A 4 4.91 1.02 5.63
C ARG A 4 3.53 1.54 5.25
N ILE A 5 2.50 1.01 5.88
CA ILE A 5 1.10 1.40 5.63
C ILE A 5 0.48 1.85 6.94
N TYR A 6 -0.05 3.06 6.92
CA TYR A 6 -0.59 3.77 8.07
C TYR A 6 -2.03 4.21 7.80
N SER A 7 -2.84 4.21 8.85
CA SER A 7 -4.02 5.06 8.93
C SER A 7 -3.79 6.16 9.98
N LEU A 8 -4.77 7.05 10.15
CA LEU A 8 -4.73 8.03 11.24
C LEU A 8 -4.87 7.39 12.62
N LYS A 9 -5.25 6.11 12.70
CA LYS A 9 -5.51 5.41 13.97
C LYS A 9 -4.46 4.35 14.27
N ASN A 10 -3.97 3.65 13.25
CA ASN A 10 -3.19 2.43 13.42
C ASN A 10 -2.04 2.32 12.40
N VAL A 11 -1.05 1.51 12.75
CA VAL A 11 -0.10 0.94 11.78
C VAL A 11 -0.73 -0.32 11.22
N LEU A 12 -1.06 -0.31 9.92
CA LEU A 12 -1.74 -1.44 9.27
C LEU A 12 -0.75 -2.49 8.76
N TYR A 13 0.43 -2.05 8.35
CA TYR A 13 1.50 -2.92 7.89
C TYR A 13 2.86 -2.25 8.09
N GLN A 14 3.85 -3.02 8.53
CA GLN A 14 5.24 -2.59 8.58
C GLN A 14 6.17 -3.79 8.39
N GLY A 15 6.99 -3.76 7.34
CA GLY A 15 7.90 -4.85 7.04
C GLY A 15 8.55 -4.74 5.67
N ASP A 16 9.23 -5.80 5.26
CA ASP A 16 9.73 -5.96 3.90
C ASP A 16 8.68 -6.68 3.04
N ALA A 17 8.43 -6.12 1.86
CA ALA A 17 7.51 -6.67 0.87
C ALA A 17 8.22 -6.90 -0.47
N VAL A 18 7.75 -7.91 -1.21
CA VAL A 18 8.14 -8.19 -2.60
C VAL A 18 7.40 -7.26 -3.56
N SER A 19 6.11 -7.04 -3.32
CA SER A 19 5.29 -6.15 -4.14
C SER A 19 4.11 -5.55 -3.38
N LEU A 20 3.65 -4.39 -3.85
CA LEU A 20 2.39 -3.74 -3.45
C LEU A 20 1.56 -3.49 -4.70
N ASN A 21 0.37 -4.06 -4.77
CA ASN A 21 -0.61 -3.77 -5.81
C ASN A 21 -1.66 -2.82 -5.24
N CYS A 22 -1.96 -1.75 -5.96
CA CYS A 22 -2.93 -0.74 -5.54
C CYS A 22 -3.56 0.00 -6.73
N SER A 23 -4.77 0.50 -6.54
CA SER A 23 -5.46 1.32 -7.53
C SER A 23 -5.14 2.80 -7.31
N THR A 24 -4.80 3.50 -8.39
CA THR A 24 -4.59 4.96 -8.40
C THR A 24 -5.61 5.63 -9.30
N VAL A 25 -5.65 6.97 -9.25
CA VAL A 25 -6.48 7.78 -10.17
C VAL A 25 -6.12 7.57 -11.65
N SER A 26 -4.90 7.13 -11.96
CA SER A 26 -4.42 6.89 -13.32
C SER A 26 -4.51 5.42 -13.75
N GLY A 27 -5.01 4.53 -12.88
CA GLY A 27 -5.11 3.10 -13.10
C GLY A 27 -4.43 2.27 -12.03
N ASP A 28 -4.46 0.95 -12.20
CA ASP A 28 -3.83 0.01 -11.29
C ASP A 28 -2.32 -0.07 -11.52
N ILE A 29 -1.57 -0.10 -10.42
CA ILE A 29 -0.12 -0.22 -10.46
C ILE A 29 0.36 -1.32 -9.51
N THR A 30 1.53 -1.86 -9.83
CA THR A 30 2.30 -2.71 -8.94
C THR A 30 3.64 -2.05 -8.66
N VAL A 31 3.87 -1.74 -7.38
CA VAL A 31 5.18 -1.27 -6.91
C VAL A 31 6.03 -2.48 -6.59
N LEU A 32 7.15 -2.62 -7.30
CA LEU A 32 8.16 -3.66 -7.12
C LEU A 32 9.40 -3.08 -6.44
N ASP A 33 10.36 -3.95 -6.15
CA ASP A 33 11.65 -3.56 -5.59
C ASP A 33 12.38 -2.53 -6.48
N ASN A 34 12.93 -1.49 -5.85
CA ASN A 34 13.65 -0.38 -6.51
C ASN A 34 12.82 0.38 -7.56
N HIS A 35 11.50 0.41 -7.42
CA HIS A 35 10.65 1.24 -8.26
C HIS A 35 11.08 2.72 -8.18
N ARG A 36 10.95 3.44 -9.30
CA ARG A 36 11.28 4.88 -9.37
C ARG A 36 10.48 5.69 -8.35
N PRO A 37 11.01 6.84 -7.88
CA PRO A 37 10.25 7.74 -7.04
C PRO A 37 8.91 8.12 -7.67
N LEU A 38 7.85 8.07 -6.87
CA LEU A 38 6.48 8.32 -7.29
C LEU A 38 5.66 8.81 -6.11
N ILE A 39 4.84 9.84 -6.32
CA ILE A 39 3.77 10.20 -5.40
C ILE A 39 2.47 10.05 -6.18
N SER A 40 1.49 9.34 -5.61
CA SER A 40 0.19 9.14 -6.24
C SER A 40 -0.93 9.12 -5.21
N VAL A 41 -2.14 9.45 -5.68
CA VAL A 41 -3.38 9.29 -4.92
C VAL A 41 -3.93 7.89 -5.17
N LEU A 42 -4.34 7.22 -4.10
CA LEU A 42 -4.99 5.91 -4.14
C LEU A 42 -6.51 6.08 -4.18
N THR A 43 -7.16 5.24 -4.98
CA THR A 43 -8.62 5.17 -5.09
C THR A 43 -9.15 3.96 -4.32
N GLY A 44 -10.42 4.01 -3.89
CA GLY A 44 -11.02 3.01 -3.03
C GLY A 44 -11.05 1.62 -3.67
N SER A 45 -10.10 0.78 -3.25
CA SER A 45 -9.95 -0.62 -3.65
C SER A 45 -9.19 -1.39 -2.57
N THR A 46 -9.04 -2.70 -2.75
CA THR A 46 -8.22 -3.52 -1.85
C THR A 46 -6.77 -3.48 -2.30
N MET A 47 -5.86 -3.00 -1.44
CA MET A 47 -4.42 -3.16 -1.65
C MET A 47 -4.01 -4.60 -1.36
N SER A 48 -3.12 -5.15 -2.19
CA SER A 48 -2.55 -6.49 -2.00
C SER A 48 -1.03 -6.40 -1.85
N ILE A 49 -0.50 -7.07 -0.82
CA ILE A 49 0.90 -7.05 -0.44
C ILE A 49 1.42 -8.48 -0.53
N LYS A 50 2.47 -8.69 -1.32
CA LYS A 50 3.19 -9.96 -1.32
C LYS A 50 4.39 -9.87 -0.40
N ASN A 51 4.39 -10.68 0.65
CA ASN A 51 5.49 -10.73 1.62
C ASN A 51 6.67 -11.54 1.12
N THR A 52 7.82 -11.38 1.78
CA THR A 52 9.04 -12.15 1.50
C THR A 52 8.92 -13.64 1.85
N ASP A 53 7.99 -14.01 2.73
CA ASP A 53 7.69 -15.41 3.08
C ASP A 53 6.71 -16.08 2.09
N GLY A 54 6.26 -15.35 1.07
CA GLY A 54 5.32 -15.82 0.06
C GLY A 54 3.85 -15.67 0.43
N THR A 55 3.52 -15.14 1.61
CA THR A 55 2.13 -14.87 2.01
C THR A 55 1.60 -13.57 1.40
N ASP A 56 0.29 -13.52 1.18
CA ASP A 56 -0.40 -12.31 0.70
C ASP A 56 -1.20 -11.66 1.83
N ASN A 57 -1.12 -10.33 1.94
CA ASN A 57 -1.96 -9.52 2.82
C ASN A 57 -2.86 -8.60 2.02
N TYR A 58 -4.10 -8.43 2.48
CA TYR A 58 -5.12 -7.62 1.81
C TYR A 58 -5.64 -6.55 2.75
N ILE A 59 -5.58 -5.28 2.31
CA ILE A 59 -6.02 -4.13 3.09
C ILE A 59 -7.06 -3.35 2.29
N PRO A 60 -8.35 -3.41 2.66
CA PRO A 60 -9.38 -2.59 2.02
C PRO A 60 -9.23 -1.13 2.45
N ILE A 61 -9.28 -0.22 1.47
CA ILE A 61 -9.15 1.23 1.71
C ILE A 61 -10.22 2.00 0.96
N ARG A 62 -10.59 3.17 1.48
CA ARG A 62 -11.49 4.12 0.79
C ARG A 62 -10.72 5.07 -0.11
N SER A 63 -9.58 5.53 0.38
CA SER A 63 -8.72 6.49 -0.29
C SER A 63 -7.34 6.51 0.39
N GLY A 64 -6.36 7.15 -0.24
CA GLY A 64 -5.07 7.35 0.40
C GLY A 64 -4.03 8.02 -0.48
N PHE A 65 -2.80 8.04 0.02
CA PHE A 65 -1.62 8.54 -0.67
C PHE A 65 -0.52 7.48 -0.64
N LEU A 66 0.15 7.31 -1.76
CA LEU A 66 1.32 6.46 -1.95
C LEU A 66 2.54 7.34 -2.21
N GLU A 67 3.61 7.13 -1.45
CA GLU A 67 4.93 7.70 -1.66
C GLU A 67 5.94 6.56 -1.85
N VAL A 68 6.54 6.47 -3.03
CA VAL A 68 7.70 5.64 -3.33
C VAL A 68 8.93 6.53 -3.29
N LYS A 69 9.87 6.22 -2.39
CA LYS A 69 11.11 6.97 -2.20
C LYS A 69 12.25 6.32 -2.98
N GLY A 70 13.20 7.14 -3.42
CA GLY A 70 14.42 6.66 -4.10
C GLY A 70 15.32 5.76 -3.26
N THR A 71 15.04 5.62 -1.95
CA THR A 71 15.74 4.75 -1.00
C THR A 71 15.09 3.36 -0.87
N ASN A 72 14.34 2.91 -1.88
CA ASN A 72 13.60 1.64 -1.87
C ASN A 72 12.66 1.47 -0.66
N GLU A 73 12.02 2.59 -0.28
CA GLU A 73 11.04 2.68 0.80
C GLU A 73 9.71 3.15 0.23
N VAL A 74 8.64 2.46 0.58
CA VAL A 74 7.27 2.80 0.20
C VAL A 74 6.47 3.14 1.45
N ARG A 75 5.83 4.30 1.44
CA ARG A 75 4.93 4.77 2.49
C ARG A 75 3.55 4.97 1.93
N VAL A 76 2.57 4.49 2.69
CA VAL A 76 1.17 4.61 2.33
C VAL A 76 0.40 5.16 3.53
N LEU A 77 -0.38 6.21 3.30
CA LEU A 77 -1.31 6.75 4.27
C LEU A 77 -2.71 6.60 3.73
N VAL A 78 -3.59 5.90 4.45
CA VAL A 78 -4.91 5.52 3.95
C VAL A 78 -6.03 5.87 4.93
N GLU A 79 -7.19 6.15 4.36
CA GLU A 79 -8.47 6.02 5.04
C GLU A 79 -8.92 4.56 4.94
N GLU A 80 -8.98 3.89 6.10
CA GLU A 80 -9.45 2.50 6.19
C GLU A 80 -10.89 2.41 5.71
N ASP A 81 -11.21 1.37 4.94
CA ASP A 81 -12.61 0.98 4.74
C ASP A 81 -12.99 0.01 5.86
N PRO A 82 -13.76 0.46 6.88
CA PRO A 82 -14.17 -0.41 7.95
C PRO A 82 -14.97 -1.57 7.38
N LYS A 83 -14.57 -2.80 7.72
CA LYS A 83 -15.41 -3.98 7.45
C LYS A 83 -16.79 -3.71 8.07
N PRO A 84 -17.89 -4.08 7.39
CA PRO A 84 -19.21 -3.98 8.00
C PRO A 84 -19.21 -4.73 9.33
N GLU A 85 -19.57 -4.05 10.41
CA GLU A 85 -19.80 -4.67 11.69
C GLU A 85 -21.15 -5.40 11.62
N HIS A 86 -21.08 -6.71 11.34
CA HIS A 86 -22.16 -7.71 11.32
C HIS A 86 -23.27 -7.51 10.28
#